data_AF-A0A060UWP6-F1
#
_entry.id   AF-A0A060UWP6-F1
#
_cell.length_a   1.000
_cell.length_b   1.000
_cell.length_c   1.000
_cell.angle_alpha   90.00
_cell.angle_beta   90.00
_cell.angle_gamma   90.00
#
_symmetry.space_group_name_H-M   'P 1'
#
loop_
_entity.id
_entity.type
_entity.pdbx_description
1 polymer ?
#
loop_
_entity_poly.entity_id
_entity_poly.type
_entity_poly.pdbx_seq_one_letter_code
_entity_poly.pdbx_strand_id
1 'polypeptide(L)'
;MAMQRRLAWLAVAAGAVATLPLGGCVALLAAGAGGGAVAYAENGGVANFYAFYPTSVSRVSAASRAAFGEMDIRYNGEIHKSPSKLLLEGTTQDGQTAKVTLTSMATDVTKANIRIGTFGDKPLSLQFQKLLSQRLGMAASAQAPAGVVLPPASSQPTAPQQPEQQTIPLQ
;
A
#
# COMPACT_ATOMS: atom_id res chain seq x y z
N MET A 1 -63.64 -20.14 7.48
CA MET A 1 -63.26 -19.43 6.24
C MET A 1 -61.73 -19.40 6.17
N ALA A 2 -61.13 -20.25 5.33
CA ALA A 2 -59.69 -20.29 5.11
C ALA A 2 -59.37 -19.45 3.86
N MET A 3 -58.73 -18.29 4.04
CA MET A 3 -58.36 -17.37 2.97
C MET A 3 -56.89 -17.59 2.57
N GLN A 4 -56.66 -17.60 1.28
CA GLN A 4 -55.51 -18.16 0.59
C GLN A 4 -54.24 -17.29 0.64
N ARG A 5 -53.10 -18.00 0.54
CA ARG A 5 -51.90 -17.71 -0.28
C ARG A 5 -51.53 -16.25 -0.51
N ARG A 6 -50.36 -15.82 -0.04
CA ARG A 6 -49.31 -15.17 -0.86
C ARG A 6 -47.91 -15.51 -0.34
N LEU A 7 -47.30 -16.51 -0.97
CA LEU A 7 -45.86 -16.73 -1.00
C LEU A 7 -45.25 -15.68 -1.94
N ALA A 8 -44.52 -14.73 -1.37
CA ALA A 8 -43.51 -13.86 -1.95
C ALA A 8 -42.99 -13.06 -0.74
N TRP A 9 -41.71 -13.03 -0.41
CA TRP A 9 -40.72 -12.35 -1.23
C TRP A 9 -39.32 -12.95 -1.05
N LEU A 10 -38.70 -13.10 -2.21
CA LEU A 10 -37.34 -13.53 -2.51
C LEU A 10 -36.27 -13.01 -1.56
N ALA A 11 -35.49 -13.97 -1.05
CA ALA A 11 -34.12 -13.75 -0.60
C ALA A 11 -33.31 -13.18 -1.76
N VAL A 12 -33.01 -11.88 -1.71
CA VAL A 12 -32.00 -11.29 -2.58
C VAL A 12 -30.64 -11.73 -2.04
N ALA A 13 -30.14 -12.82 -2.64
CA ALA A 13 -28.74 -13.19 -2.56
C ALA A 13 -27.90 -12.00 -3.06
N ALA A 14 -27.21 -11.33 -2.14
CA ALA A 14 -26.15 -10.40 -2.46
C ALA A 14 -24.96 -11.17 -3.04
N GLY A 15 -25.11 -11.61 -4.29
CA GLY A 15 -24.03 -12.07 -5.13
C GLY A 15 -23.17 -10.87 -5.48
N ALA A 16 -22.22 -10.54 -4.61
CA ALA A 16 -21.09 -9.69 -4.95
C ALA A 16 -20.24 -10.48 -5.97
N VAL A 17 -20.59 -10.35 -7.25
CA VAL A 17 -19.74 -10.77 -8.36
C VAL A 17 -18.54 -9.82 -8.34
N ALA A 18 -17.52 -10.20 -7.58
CA ALA A 18 -16.22 -9.58 -7.61
C ALA A 18 -15.64 -9.84 -9.01
N THR A 19 -15.77 -8.86 -9.89
CA THR A 19 -15.00 -8.80 -11.13
C THR A 19 -13.54 -8.65 -10.73
N LEU A 20 -12.82 -9.76 -10.62
CA LEU A 20 -11.37 -9.79 -10.46
C LEU A 20 -10.74 -9.23 -11.73
N PRO A 21 -10.16 -8.01 -11.74
CA PRO A 21 -9.33 -7.63 -12.86
C PRO A 21 -8.12 -8.55 -12.86
N LEU A 22 -7.80 -9.18 -13.99
CA LEU A 22 -6.62 -10.03 -14.19
C LEU A 22 -5.28 -9.24 -14.17
N GLY A 23 -5.24 -8.07 -13.51
CA GLY A 23 -4.01 -7.36 -13.17
C GLY A 23 -3.79 -7.52 -11.67
N GLY A 24 -2.60 -8.02 -11.28
CA GLY A 24 -2.25 -8.47 -9.92
C GLY A 24 -3.04 -7.87 -8.76
N CYS A 25 -3.61 -8.72 -7.90
CA CYS A 25 -4.42 -8.29 -6.76
C CYS A 25 -3.57 -7.41 -5.82
N VAL A 26 -3.93 -6.12 -5.73
CA VAL A 26 -3.44 -5.24 -4.67
C VAL A 26 -4.36 -5.41 -3.47
N ALA A 27 -3.85 -6.03 -2.41
CA ALA A 27 -4.59 -6.21 -1.16
C ALA A 27 -4.14 -5.16 -0.13
N LEU A 28 -5.06 -4.61 0.64
CA LEU A 28 -4.73 -3.80 1.79
C LEU A 28 -4.55 -4.71 3.00
N LEU A 29 -3.35 -4.74 3.57
CA LEU A 29 -3.08 -5.42 4.83
C LEU A 29 -3.19 -4.39 5.95
N ALA A 30 -4.24 -4.51 6.76
CA ALA A 30 -4.32 -3.76 8.00
C ALA A 30 -3.21 -4.26 8.94
N ALA A 31 -2.15 -3.49 9.15
CA ALA A 31 -1.24 -3.80 10.24
C ALA A 31 -1.94 -3.31 11.53
N GLY A 32 -2.13 -4.24 12.47
CA GLY A 32 -2.98 -4.07 13.65
C GLY A 32 -2.56 -2.92 14.59
N ALA A 33 -3.12 -2.92 15.81
CA ALA A 33 -2.96 -1.85 16.80
C ALA A 33 -1.51 -1.29 16.86
N GLY A 34 -1.32 -0.09 16.31
CA GLY A 34 -0.05 0.66 16.31
C GLY A 34 0.82 0.57 15.04
N GLY A 35 0.47 -0.25 14.04
CA GLY A 35 1.29 -0.49 12.84
C GLY A 35 0.87 0.23 11.56
N GLY A 36 -0.34 0.80 11.50
CA GLY A 36 -0.85 1.48 10.30
C GLY A 36 -1.26 0.54 9.16
N ALA A 37 -1.59 1.08 7.99
CA ALA A 37 -1.97 0.27 6.82
C ALA A 37 -0.74 0.01 5.92
N VAL A 38 -0.55 -1.24 5.52
CA VAL A 38 0.49 -1.66 4.58
C VAL A 38 -0.18 -2.17 3.31
N ALA A 39 0.18 -1.62 2.16
CA ALA A 39 -0.29 -2.11 0.89
C ALA A 39 0.54 -3.33 0.44
N TYR A 40 -0.14 -4.29 -0.16
CA TYR A 40 0.43 -5.48 -0.76
C TYR A 40 0.17 -5.47 -2.26
N ALA A 41 1.20 -5.69 -3.06
CA ALA A 41 1.06 -5.91 -4.49
C ALA A 41 1.84 -7.16 -4.90
N GLU A 42 1.14 -8.13 -5.49
CA GLU A 42 1.75 -9.32 -6.09
C GLU A 42 1.79 -9.17 -7.61
N ASN A 43 2.95 -9.43 -8.20
CA ASN A 43 3.09 -9.48 -9.66
C ASN A 43 3.89 -10.73 -10.04
N GLY A 44 3.26 -11.68 -10.72
CA GLY A 44 3.91 -12.91 -11.20
C GLY A 44 4.54 -13.75 -10.09
N GLY A 45 3.92 -13.82 -8.90
CA GLY A 45 4.42 -14.56 -7.74
C GLY A 45 5.44 -13.79 -6.87
N VAL A 46 5.75 -12.53 -7.20
CA VAL A 46 6.60 -11.66 -6.37
C VAL A 46 5.73 -10.71 -5.56
N ALA A 47 5.74 -10.89 -4.25
CA ALA A 47 5.10 -10.02 -3.29
C ALA A 47 5.95 -8.79 -2.96
N ASN A 48 5.32 -7.62 -3.01
CA ASN A 48 5.91 -6.36 -2.58
C ASN A 48 5.01 -5.73 -1.53
N PHE A 49 5.59 -5.36 -0.39
CA PHE A 49 4.88 -4.71 0.70
C PHE A 49 5.34 -3.27 0.79
N TYR A 50 4.43 -2.31 0.65
CA TYR A 50 4.79 -0.91 0.71
C TYR A 50 3.87 -0.10 1.61
N ALA A 51 4.45 0.97 2.15
CA ALA A 51 3.77 1.94 2.98
C ALA A 51 4.30 3.35 2.69
N PHE A 52 3.48 4.35 2.97
CA PHE A 52 3.81 5.76 2.92
C PHE A 52 3.97 6.28 4.34
N TYR A 53 5.04 7.05 4.54
CA TYR A 53 5.37 7.70 5.79
C TYR A 53 5.51 9.21 5.55
N PRO A 54 4.84 10.07 6.34
CA PRO A 54 4.92 11.52 6.21
C PRO A 54 6.23 12.05 6.86
N THR A 55 7.37 11.58 6.36
CA THR A 55 8.70 12.05 6.77
C THR A 55 9.72 11.89 5.65
N SER A 56 10.90 12.47 5.83
CA SER A 56 11.97 12.48 4.84
C SER A 56 12.66 11.11 4.69
N VAL A 57 13.27 10.88 3.52
CA VAL A 57 13.97 9.63 3.20
C VAL A 57 15.07 9.33 4.22
N SER A 58 15.77 10.35 4.70
CA SER A 58 16.84 10.21 5.70
C SER A 58 16.32 9.65 7.02
N ARG A 59 15.15 10.11 7.50
CA ARG A 59 14.53 9.56 8.72
C ARG A 59 14.09 8.12 8.51
N VAL A 60 13.43 7.83 7.39
CA VAL A 60 12.98 6.46 7.08
C VAL A 60 14.17 5.51 6.91
N SER A 61 15.27 5.95 6.29
CA SER A 61 16.51 5.18 6.14
C SER A 61 17.15 4.86 7.50
N ALA A 62 17.29 5.86 8.37
CA ALA A 62 17.82 5.65 9.72
C ALA A 62 16.96 4.67 10.52
N ALA A 63 15.64 4.83 10.48
CA ALA A 63 14.71 3.92 11.16
C ALA A 63 14.72 2.51 10.53
N SER A 64 14.90 2.39 9.21
CA SER A 64 15.03 1.10 8.52
C SER A 64 16.30 0.36 8.96
N ARG A 65 17.43 1.05 9.12
CA ARG A 65 18.66 0.45 9.65
C ARG A 65 18.51 0.00 11.10
N ALA A 66 17.77 0.75 11.92
CA ALA A 66 17.45 0.32 13.29
C ALA A 66 16.55 -0.93 13.28
N ALA A 67 15.53 -0.97 12.42
CA ALA A 67 14.65 -2.14 12.26
C ALA A 67 15.42 -3.37 11.75
N PHE A 68 16.42 -3.20 10.87
CA PHE A 68 17.33 -4.29 10.50
C PHE A 68 18.08 -4.85 11.71
N GLY A 69 18.61 -3.98 12.57
CA GLY A 69 19.30 -4.41 13.80
C GLY A 69 18.39 -5.21 14.74
N GLU A 70 17.12 -4.83 14.88
CA GLU A 70 16.16 -5.57 15.71
C GLU A 70 15.71 -6.92 15.13
N MET A 71 15.78 -7.07 13.82
CA MET A 71 15.42 -8.30 13.13
C MET A 71 16.63 -9.19 12.85
N ASP A 72 17.79 -8.89 13.44
CA ASP A 72 19.07 -9.54 13.16
C ASP A 72 19.42 -9.60 11.65
N ILE A 73 18.96 -8.60 10.91
CA ILE A 73 19.30 -8.42 9.49
C ILE A 73 20.63 -7.66 9.44
N ARG A 74 21.64 -8.32 8.89
CA ARG A 74 22.93 -7.70 8.65
C ARG A 74 22.79 -6.66 7.55
N TYR A 75 23.08 -5.39 7.86
CA TYR A 75 23.12 -4.32 6.86
C TYR A 75 24.33 -4.49 5.94
N ASN A 76 24.09 -4.54 4.63
CA ASN A 76 25.13 -4.74 3.61
C ASN A 76 25.51 -3.44 2.91
N GLY A 77 24.65 -2.42 2.96
CA GLY A 77 24.91 -1.12 2.36
C GLY A 77 23.66 -0.45 1.82
N GLU A 78 23.88 0.69 1.19
CA GLU A 78 22.85 1.45 0.49
C GLU A 78 23.31 1.83 -0.92
N ILE A 79 22.36 1.87 -1.84
CA ILE A 79 22.56 2.19 -3.25
C ILE A 79 21.61 3.33 -3.60
N HIS A 80 22.19 4.47 -3.97
CA HIS A 80 21.44 5.57 -4.56
C HIS A 80 21.11 5.24 -6.01
N LYS A 81 19.84 4.93 -6.29
CA LYS A 81 19.37 4.63 -7.66
C LYS A 81 19.02 5.89 -8.44
N SER A 82 18.58 6.94 -7.74
CA SER A 82 18.32 8.28 -8.28
C SER A 82 18.36 9.30 -7.13
N PRO A 83 18.29 10.61 -7.41
CA PRO A 83 18.22 11.63 -6.35
C PRO A 83 17.04 11.46 -5.39
N SER A 84 15.96 10.80 -5.84
CA SER A 84 14.73 10.56 -5.09
C SER A 84 14.55 9.09 -4.68
N LYS A 85 15.49 8.19 -5.00
CA LYS A 85 15.35 6.75 -4.72
C LYS A 85 16.62 6.18 -4.08
N LEU A 86 16.44 5.64 -2.88
CA LEU A 86 17.46 4.96 -2.10
C LEU A 86 17.07 3.49 -1.93
N LEU A 87 18.00 2.58 -2.17
CA LEU A 87 17.84 1.15 -1.91
C LEU A 87 18.75 0.77 -0.76
N LEU A 88 18.19 0.24 0.33
CA LEU A 88 18.96 -0.38 1.41
C LEU A 88 18.95 -1.89 1.19
N GLU A 89 20.11 -2.50 1.37
CA GLU A 89 20.28 -3.95 1.25
C GLU A 89 20.77 -4.53 2.56
N GLY A 90 20.24 -5.70 2.91
CA GLY A 90 20.66 -6.49 4.05
C GLY A 90 20.50 -7.98 3.81
N THR A 91 21.04 -8.78 4.72
CA THR A 91 20.95 -10.24 4.70
C THR A 91 20.38 -10.72 6.03
N THR A 92 19.30 -11.50 5.98
CA THR A 92 18.71 -12.14 7.17
C THR A 92 19.63 -13.25 7.69
N GLN A 93 19.41 -13.73 8.92
CA GLN A 93 20.16 -14.87 9.46
C GLN A 93 20.03 -16.14 8.60
N ASP A 94 18.88 -16.33 7.95
CA ASP A 94 18.63 -17.45 7.03
C ASP A 94 19.30 -17.27 5.65
N GLY A 95 20.12 -16.24 5.47
CA GLY A 95 20.80 -15.94 4.20
C GLY A 95 19.91 -15.31 3.13
N GLN A 96 18.68 -14.90 3.47
CA GLN A 96 17.80 -14.23 2.53
C GLN A 96 18.17 -12.77 2.35
N THR A 97 18.00 -12.22 1.14
CA THR A 97 18.25 -10.80 0.88
C THR A 97 17.04 -9.96 1.30
N ALA A 98 17.24 -8.99 2.18
CA ALA A 98 16.28 -7.95 2.51
C ALA A 98 16.56 -6.69 1.68
N LYS A 99 15.59 -6.27 0.87
CA LYS A 99 15.68 -5.10 -0.01
C LYS A 99 14.61 -4.08 0.38
N VAL A 100 15.04 -2.92 0.84
CA VAL A 100 14.15 -1.80 1.19
C VAL A 100 14.38 -0.67 0.20
N THR A 101 13.41 -0.44 -0.69
CA THR A 101 13.41 0.70 -1.61
C THR A 101 12.64 1.85 -1.00
N LEU A 102 13.33 2.94 -0.71
CA LEU A 102 12.76 4.20 -0.28
C LEU A 102 12.66 5.14 -1.47
N THR A 103 11.47 5.69 -1.72
CA THR A 103 11.26 6.68 -2.77
C THR A 103 10.68 7.95 -2.15
N SER A 104 11.36 9.08 -2.33
CA SER A 104 10.84 10.39 -1.97
C SER A 104 9.68 10.73 -2.90
N MET A 105 8.48 10.85 -2.35
CA MET A 105 7.30 11.30 -3.09
C MET A 105 7.11 12.82 -2.95
N ALA A 106 7.52 13.37 -1.80
CA ALA A 106 7.66 14.81 -1.52
C ALA A 106 8.83 15.01 -0.54
N THR A 107 9.12 16.26 -0.15
CA THR A 107 10.16 16.59 0.86
C THR A 107 9.93 15.82 2.17
N ASP A 108 8.67 15.73 2.59
CA ASP A 108 8.25 15.10 3.84
C ASP A 108 7.34 13.89 3.61
N VAL A 109 7.42 13.23 2.45
CA VAL A 109 6.68 11.99 2.21
C VAL A 109 7.58 10.97 1.53
N THR A 110 7.73 9.82 2.16
CA THR A 110 8.55 8.72 1.66
C THR A 110 7.70 7.46 1.50
N LYS A 111 7.77 6.85 0.31
CA LYS A 111 7.26 5.50 0.06
C LYS A 111 8.35 4.49 0.40
N ALA A 112 8.11 3.63 1.39
CA ALA A 112 8.99 2.52 1.73
C ALA A 112 8.40 1.21 1.18
N ASN A 113 9.13 0.56 0.27
CA ASN A 113 8.79 -0.75 -0.27
C ASN A 113 9.82 -1.77 0.24
N ILE A 114 9.37 -2.82 0.89
CA ILE A 114 10.19 -3.91 1.43
C ILE A 114 9.90 -5.19 0.66
N ARG A 115 10.99 -5.91 0.36
CA ARG A 115 10.98 -7.27 -0.13
C ARG A 115 12.07 -8.07 0.57
N ILE A 116 11.67 -9.14 1.23
CA ILE A 116 12.59 -10.08 1.87
C ILE A 116 12.55 -11.41 1.10
N GLY A 117 13.72 -11.88 0.68
CA GLY A 117 13.87 -13.10 -0.11
C GLY A 117 13.42 -12.97 -1.56
N THR A 118 13.38 -14.11 -2.25
CA THR A 118 13.09 -14.17 -3.70
C THR A 118 11.65 -13.85 -4.03
N PHE A 119 10.69 -14.21 -3.18
CA PHE A 119 9.26 -14.02 -3.47
C PHE A 119 8.58 -12.98 -2.60
N GLY A 120 9.27 -12.41 -1.60
CA GLY A 120 8.66 -11.48 -0.64
C GLY A 120 8.01 -12.23 0.51
N ASP A 121 8.77 -12.47 1.57
CA ASP A 121 8.29 -13.08 2.80
C ASP A 121 7.28 -12.15 3.50
N LYS A 122 6.00 -12.56 3.54
CA LYS A 122 4.92 -11.78 4.13
C LYS A 122 5.11 -11.50 5.63
N PRO A 123 5.32 -12.51 6.50
CA PRO A 123 5.43 -12.24 7.94
C PRO A 123 6.60 -11.33 8.27
N LEU A 124 7.79 -11.54 7.68
CA LEU A 124 8.95 -10.69 7.91
C LEU A 124 8.75 -9.27 7.34
N SER A 125 8.14 -9.15 6.16
CA SER A 125 7.88 -7.84 5.55
C SER A 125 6.89 -7.02 6.39
N LEU A 126 5.85 -7.65 6.93
CA LEU A 126 4.90 -6.98 7.84
C LEU A 126 5.54 -6.64 9.19
N GLN A 127 6.36 -7.52 9.73
CA GLN A 127 7.11 -7.26 10.96
C GLN A 127 8.05 -6.06 10.79
N PHE A 128 8.78 -5.99 9.66
CA PHE A 128 9.63 -4.86 9.33
C PHE A 128 8.84 -3.55 9.28
N GLN A 129 7.68 -3.53 8.62
CA GLN A 129 6.84 -2.33 8.54
C GLN A 129 6.30 -1.91 9.92
N LYS A 130 5.94 -2.87 10.77
CA LYS A 130 5.54 -2.60 12.15
C LYS A 130 6.67 -1.96 12.95
N LEU A 131 7.87 -2.53 12.91
CA LEU A 131 9.05 -1.99 13.60
C LEU A 131 9.41 -0.60 13.07
N LEU A 132 9.36 -0.41 11.75
CA LEU A 132 9.59 0.88 11.12
C LEU A 132 8.59 1.93 11.62
N SER A 133 7.30 1.61 11.66
CA SER A 133 6.25 2.49 12.20
C SER A 133 6.50 2.84 13.68
N GLN A 134 6.86 1.85 14.49
CA GLN A 134 7.20 2.05 15.91
C GLN A 134 8.41 2.96 16.10
N ARG A 135 9.47 2.77 15.30
CA ARG A 135 10.69 3.60 15.33
C ARG A 135 10.45 5.03 14.85
N LEU A 136 9.54 5.20 13.91
CA LEU A 136 9.14 6.51 13.43
C LEU A 136 8.16 7.20 14.38
N GLY A 137 7.51 6.47 15.29
CA GLY A 137 6.43 6.98 16.13
C GLY A 137 5.20 7.40 15.32
N MET A 138 5.02 6.81 14.13
CA MET A 138 4.01 7.19 13.15
C MET A 138 3.40 5.95 12.51
N ALA A 139 2.11 6.00 12.20
CA ALA A 139 1.43 4.91 11.51
C ALA A 139 1.78 4.89 10.02
N ALA A 140 2.09 3.70 9.49
CA ALA A 140 2.13 3.45 8.06
C ALA A 140 0.79 3.81 7.39
N SER A 141 0.84 4.36 6.18
CA SER A 141 -0.34 4.53 5.34
C SER A 141 -0.20 3.69 4.07
N ALA A 142 -1.26 2.97 3.67
CA ALA A 142 -1.24 2.18 2.44
C ALA A 142 -1.47 3.05 1.19
N GLN A 143 -1.99 4.26 1.38
CA GLN A 143 -2.22 5.25 0.34
C GLN A 143 -1.29 6.45 0.57
N ALA A 144 -0.88 7.09 -0.52
CA ALA A 144 -0.15 8.34 -0.42
C ALA A 144 -1.08 9.44 0.16
N PRO A 145 -0.56 10.38 0.97
CA PRO A 145 -1.33 11.53 1.42
C PRO A 145 -1.94 12.29 0.23
N ALA A 146 -3.23 12.65 0.33
CA ALA A 146 -3.91 13.47 -0.68
C ALA A 146 -3.21 14.83 -0.78
N GLY A 147 -2.51 15.06 -1.89
CA GLY A 147 -1.66 16.24 -2.11
C GLY A 147 -0.33 15.91 -2.78
N VAL A 148 0.10 14.65 -2.76
CA VAL A 148 1.27 14.19 -3.52
C VAL A 148 0.81 13.75 -4.90
N VAL A 149 0.89 14.64 -5.89
CA VAL A 149 0.61 14.30 -7.29
C VAL A 149 1.70 13.36 -7.79
N LEU A 150 1.48 12.06 -7.62
CA LEU A 150 2.05 11.05 -8.52
C LEU A 150 1.25 11.14 -9.82
N PRO A 151 1.87 11.15 -11.02
CA PRO A 151 1.11 11.01 -12.25
C PRO A 151 0.27 9.72 -12.13
N PRO A 152 -1.06 9.80 -12.27
CA PRO A 152 -1.90 8.62 -12.18
C PRO A 152 -1.53 7.68 -13.34
N ALA A 153 -1.10 6.47 -13.02
CA ALA A 153 -1.25 5.37 -13.95
C ALA A 153 -2.76 5.14 -14.07
N SER A 154 -3.31 5.66 -15.16
CA SER A 154 -4.67 5.57 -15.69
C SER A 154 -5.63 4.62 -14.96
N SER A 155 -6.54 5.18 -14.17
CA SER A 155 -7.82 4.56 -13.77
C SER A 155 -8.76 5.63 -13.21
N GLN A 156 -9.12 6.63 -14.01
CA GLN A 156 -10.36 7.38 -13.76
C GLN A 156 -11.44 6.80 -14.67
N PRO A 157 -12.54 6.26 -14.13
CA PRO A 157 -13.77 6.11 -14.89
C PRO A 157 -14.32 7.52 -15.14
N THR A 158 -14.30 7.97 -16.39
CA THR A 158 -14.99 9.18 -16.81
C THR A 158 -16.49 8.95 -16.70
N ALA A 159 -17.10 9.34 -15.59
CA ALA A 159 -18.54 9.60 -15.56
C ALA A 159 -18.77 10.99 -16.18
N PRO A 160 -19.62 11.15 -17.21
CA PRO A 160 -19.98 12.48 -17.70
C PRO A 160 -20.82 13.18 -16.64
N GLN A 161 -20.23 14.17 -15.97
CA GLN A 161 -20.99 15.12 -15.17
C GLN A 161 -21.71 16.06 -16.13
N GLN A 162 -23.03 15.89 -16.24
CA GLN A 162 -23.96 16.87 -16.80
C GLN A 162 -23.84 18.19 -16.02
N PRO A 163 -23.60 19.33 -16.67
CA PRO A 163 -23.88 20.63 -16.08
C PRO A 163 -25.32 21.02 -16.44
N GLU A 164 -26.21 21.02 -15.44
CA GLU A 164 -27.42 21.83 -15.50
C GLU A 164 -27.01 23.31 -15.55
N GLN A 165 -27.30 24.01 -16.64
CA GLN A 165 -27.26 25.47 -16.60
C GLN A 165 -28.32 26.12 -17.50
N GLN A 166 -29.43 26.42 -16.83
CA GLN A 166 -30.12 27.71 -16.81
C GLN A 166 -30.82 28.22 -18.08
N THR A 167 -32.14 28.10 -17.99
CA THR A 167 -33.21 28.91 -18.60
C THR A 167 -32.84 30.37 -18.94
N ILE A 168 -33.10 30.80 -20.18
CA ILE A 168 -33.39 32.20 -20.54
C ILE A 168 -34.54 32.20 -21.57
N PRO A 169 -35.62 32.99 -21.39
CA PRO A 169 -36.83 32.96 -22.22
C PRO A 169 -36.78 33.87 -23.46
N LEU A 170 -37.73 33.58 -24.37
CA LEU A 170 -38.23 34.27 -25.58
C LEU A 170 -37.73 35.69 -25.92
N GLN A 171 -37.38 35.87 -27.20
CA GLN A 171 -38.12 36.74 -28.14
C GLN A 171 -38.29 36.00 -29.47
#